data_AF-A0AAJ4ALZ1-F1
#
_entry.id   AF-A0AAJ4ALZ1-F1
#
_cell.length_a   1.000
_cell.length_b   1.000
_cell.length_c   1.000
_cell.angle_alpha   90.00
_cell.angle_beta   90.00
_cell.angle_gamma   90.00
#
_symmetry.space_group_name_H-M   'P 1'
#
loop_
_entity.id
_entity.type
_entity.pdbx_description
1 polymer ?
#
loop_
_entity_poly.entity_id
_entity_poly.type
_entity_poly.pdbx_seq_one_letter_code
_entity_poly.pdbx_strand_id
1 'polypeptide(L)'
;MSEKLKPLIDVLDSLEEYFDSTSMPSGLLSHGWGWHYPYLSKEDLGKVFRNFKNKLSIYKDQEPDCDVEIINAHVKNLTELKNNLSGYASNNANFNAMSASVFGSIYVILSDLETQLLSWDVLSSKNLLPKRLSGRCLGIKNQLDALDTDTSGLQKKIDEINSAHSAAEALPTDLALLKQTREQVIKFNKDTENEVSGLLAKTLKAKQDAQVTLSETIAIKEATDQHLTRLKSAEVEAQKIIKQCDSALQIATTEGIAAGFEQKAEQLRKSIYLYILGLVIALVSGATMGFFRVDALSSVLNNSLTTGQAVLHTMMAVFSIGGPLWLAWICTQQINHRFRLSEDYSYKATVSKSFMGFKKLAERFDPETEERLFNSTLDRLDEMPLRLIEGKDYNSPWHEFIDSDAFKKAVDTFPQLAREAGRFANSTKLKKNKIEKPNSQVTPISQDEPQESTPPEKSTAA
;
A
#
# COMPACT_ATOMS: atom_id res chain seq x y z
N MET A 1 -40.40 -115.66 23.44
CA MET A 1 -39.21 -115.89 24.30
C MET A 1 -37.98 -115.69 23.43
N SER A 2 -37.03 -114.84 23.84
CA SER A 2 -35.93 -114.43 22.96
C SER A 2 -35.03 -115.61 22.58
N GLU A 3 -34.67 -115.73 21.30
CA GLU A 3 -33.82 -116.83 20.81
C GLU A 3 -32.43 -116.78 21.46
N LYS A 4 -31.93 -115.57 21.77
CA LYS A 4 -30.62 -115.33 22.39
C LYS A 4 -30.51 -115.81 23.84
N LEU A 5 -31.60 -115.81 24.62
CA LEU A 5 -31.57 -116.24 26.02
C LEU A 5 -31.87 -117.73 26.20
N LYS A 6 -32.33 -118.41 25.16
CA LYS A 6 -32.73 -119.81 25.23
C LYS A 6 -31.60 -120.74 25.74
N PRO A 7 -30.35 -120.65 25.26
CA PRO A 7 -29.27 -121.51 25.77
C PRO A 7 -28.96 -121.28 27.26
N LEU A 8 -29.11 -120.04 27.74
CA LEU A 8 -28.90 -119.70 29.15
C LEU A 8 -30.03 -120.26 30.01
N ILE A 9 -31.28 -120.11 29.57
CA ILE A 9 -32.44 -120.67 30.27
C ILE A 9 -32.33 -122.20 30.35
N ASP A 10 -31.96 -122.85 29.24
CA ASP A 10 -31.80 -124.31 29.18
C ASP A 10 -30.72 -124.80 30.17
N VAL A 11 -29.57 -124.13 30.26
CA VAL A 11 -28.52 -124.50 31.22
C VAL A 11 -28.95 -124.26 32.67
N LEU A 12 -29.65 -123.16 32.95
CA LEU A 12 -30.21 -122.86 34.28
C LEU A 12 -31.25 -123.91 34.71
N ASP A 13 -32.15 -124.30 33.80
CA ASP A 13 -33.12 -125.38 34.03
C ASP A 13 -32.41 -126.70 34.33
N SER A 14 -31.36 -127.00 33.56
CA SER A 14 -30.59 -128.22 33.73
C SER A 14 -29.81 -128.27 35.06
N LEU A 15 -29.40 -127.11 35.60
CA LEU A 15 -28.75 -126.97 36.91
C LEU A 15 -29.78 -127.07 38.04
N GLU A 16 -30.96 -126.46 37.87
CA GLU A 16 -32.09 -126.60 38.78
C GLU A 16 -32.48 -128.09 38.96
N GLU A 17 -32.70 -128.79 37.85
CA GLU A 17 -33.05 -130.21 37.83
C GLU A 17 -31.96 -131.12 38.44
N TYR A 18 -30.68 -130.75 38.26
CA TYR A 18 -29.56 -131.44 38.88
C TYR A 18 -29.64 -131.38 40.41
N PHE A 19 -29.87 -130.21 40.99
CA PHE A 19 -29.97 -130.07 42.45
C PHE A 19 -31.25 -130.73 43.01
N ASP A 20 -32.33 -130.77 42.24
CA ASP A 20 -33.56 -131.47 42.62
C ASP A 20 -33.38 -133.01 42.65
N SER A 21 -32.58 -133.57 41.74
CA SER A 21 -32.35 -135.02 41.58
C SER A 21 -31.12 -135.58 42.31
N THR A 22 -30.24 -134.74 42.85
CA THR A 22 -29.02 -135.18 43.56
C THR A 22 -29.33 -135.78 44.93
N SER A 23 -28.55 -136.79 45.34
CA SER A 23 -28.63 -137.47 46.65
C SER A 23 -28.07 -136.64 47.83
N MET A 24 -28.44 -135.37 47.94
CA MET A 24 -28.09 -134.50 49.07
C MET A 24 -29.04 -134.70 50.26
N PRO A 25 -28.62 -134.39 51.51
CA PRO A 25 -29.48 -134.46 52.70
C PRO A 25 -30.77 -133.65 52.53
N SER A 26 -31.87 -134.19 53.07
CA SER A 26 -33.12 -133.43 53.22
C SER A 26 -32.96 -132.38 54.33
N GLY A 27 -33.14 -131.10 54.01
CA GLY A 27 -32.97 -129.98 54.94
C GLY A 27 -31.65 -129.23 54.76
N LEU A 28 -31.15 -128.59 55.83
CA LEU A 28 -29.90 -127.83 55.80
C LEU A 28 -28.70 -128.77 55.66
N LEU A 29 -27.78 -128.44 54.74
CA LEU A 29 -26.53 -129.20 54.56
C LEU A 29 -25.71 -129.24 55.85
N SER A 30 -25.73 -128.16 56.64
CA SER A 30 -25.05 -128.12 57.94
C SER A 30 -25.58 -129.12 58.98
N HIS A 31 -26.87 -129.46 58.91
CA HIS A 31 -27.47 -130.49 59.77
C HIS A 31 -27.21 -131.91 59.26
N GLY A 32 -27.19 -132.11 57.93
CA GLY A 32 -26.99 -133.43 57.33
C GLY A 32 -25.53 -133.87 57.25
N TRP A 33 -24.61 -132.94 56.99
CA TRP A 33 -23.21 -133.23 56.69
C TRP A 33 -22.21 -132.65 57.70
N GLY A 34 -22.61 -131.67 58.52
CA GLY A 34 -21.82 -131.14 59.64
C GLY A 34 -21.78 -129.60 59.72
N TRP A 35 -21.40 -129.04 60.88
CA TRP A 35 -21.47 -127.59 61.16
C TRP A 35 -20.69 -126.70 60.18
N HIS A 36 -19.67 -127.24 59.50
CA HIS A 36 -18.81 -126.49 58.58
C HIS A 36 -19.35 -126.43 57.14
N TYR A 37 -20.50 -127.08 56.87
CA TYR A 37 -21.19 -126.92 55.59
C TYR A 37 -22.08 -125.66 55.60
N PRO A 38 -22.35 -125.07 54.42
CA PRO A 38 -23.19 -123.88 54.31
C PRO A 38 -24.61 -124.10 54.85
N TYR A 39 -25.20 -123.05 55.44
CA TYR A 39 -26.59 -123.02 55.91
C TYR A 39 -27.59 -122.88 54.75
N LEU A 40 -27.43 -123.71 53.73
CA LEU A 40 -28.31 -123.79 52.57
C LEU A 40 -28.90 -125.18 52.52
N SER A 41 -30.12 -125.29 52.03
CA SER A 41 -30.71 -126.57 51.65
C SER A 41 -30.49 -126.84 50.16
N LYS A 42 -30.67 -128.10 49.73
CA LYS A 42 -30.66 -128.43 48.29
C LYS A 42 -31.67 -127.59 47.49
N GLU A 43 -32.82 -127.29 48.10
CA GLU A 43 -33.88 -126.50 47.49
C GLU A 43 -33.44 -125.04 47.31
N ASP A 44 -32.64 -124.51 48.23
CA ASP A 44 -32.13 -123.13 48.13
C ASP A 44 -31.12 -123.00 46.98
N LEU A 45 -30.31 -124.03 46.73
CA LEU A 45 -29.40 -124.07 45.57
C LEU A 45 -30.15 -124.09 44.24
N GLY A 46 -31.21 -124.91 44.14
CA GLY A 46 -32.09 -124.89 42.96
C GLY A 46 -32.84 -123.56 42.80
N LYS A 47 -33.32 -122.97 43.90
CA LYS A 47 -34.06 -121.70 43.89
C LYS A 47 -33.23 -120.54 43.33
N VAL A 48 -31.91 -120.52 43.50
CA VAL A 48 -31.06 -119.45 42.95
C VAL A 48 -31.20 -119.38 41.43
N PHE A 49 -31.11 -120.52 40.75
CA PHE A 49 -31.26 -120.59 39.29
C PHE A 49 -32.70 -120.32 38.86
N ARG A 50 -33.70 -120.85 39.59
CA ARG A 50 -35.13 -120.59 39.35
C ARG A 50 -35.46 -119.09 39.45
N ASN A 51 -34.95 -118.41 40.48
CA ASN A 51 -35.19 -116.99 40.70
C ASN A 51 -34.55 -116.15 39.60
N PHE A 52 -33.33 -116.50 39.18
CA PHE A 52 -32.67 -115.81 38.08
C PHE A 52 -33.44 -115.98 36.77
N LYS A 53 -33.88 -117.19 36.45
CA LYS A 53 -34.76 -117.50 35.31
C LYS A 53 -36.05 -116.68 35.35
N ASN A 54 -36.68 -116.54 36.52
CA ASN A 54 -37.88 -115.71 36.68
C ASN A 54 -37.61 -114.22 36.39
N LYS A 55 -36.45 -113.67 36.78
CA LYS A 55 -36.08 -112.29 36.43
C LYS A 55 -35.98 -112.10 34.90
N LEU A 56 -35.48 -113.11 34.18
CA LEU A 56 -35.42 -113.08 32.71
C LEU A 56 -36.80 -113.06 32.03
N SER A 57 -37.90 -113.33 32.75
CA SER A 57 -39.26 -113.23 32.19
C SER A 57 -39.69 -111.81 31.81
N ILE A 58 -38.95 -110.79 32.22
CA ILE A 58 -39.16 -109.39 31.77
C ILE A 58 -38.96 -109.28 30.24
N TYR A 59 -38.15 -110.16 29.64
CA TYR A 59 -37.83 -110.19 28.20
C TYR A 59 -38.77 -111.04 27.34
N LYS A 60 -40.00 -111.35 27.80
CA LYS A 60 -40.95 -112.28 27.14
C LYS A 60 -40.97 -112.20 25.60
N ASP A 61 -41.11 -111.00 25.05
CA ASP A 61 -41.22 -110.73 23.61
C ASP A 61 -40.15 -109.76 23.08
N GLN A 62 -39.12 -109.45 23.89
CA GLN A 62 -38.07 -108.49 23.52
C GLN A 62 -36.69 -109.12 23.64
N GLU A 63 -35.85 -108.93 22.63
CA GLU A 63 -34.45 -109.34 22.73
C GLU A 63 -33.68 -108.41 23.67
N PRO A 64 -32.91 -108.96 24.63
CA PRO A 64 -32.00 -108.16 25.42
C PRO A 64 -30.93 -107.52 24.52
N ASP A 65 -30.54 -106.30 24.85
CA ASP A 65 -29.45 -105.59 24.19
C ASP A 65 -28.15 -105.89 24.94
N CYS A 66 -27.61 -107.07 24.67
CA CYS A 66 -26.45 -107.60 25.38
C CYS A 66 -25.55 -108.35 24.39
N ASP A 67 -24.26 -108.38 24.70
CA ASP A 67 -23.29 -109.14 23.95
C ASP A 67 -23.57 -110.65 24.11
N VAL A 68 -23.90 -111.28 22.98
CA VAL A 68 -24.24 -112.71 22.92
C VAL A 68 -23.01 -113.56 23.25
N GLU A 69 -21.79 -113.06 23.01
CA GLU A 69 -20.56 -113.77 23.35
C GLU A 69 -20.38 -113.90 24.87
N ILE A 70 -20.72 -112.87 25.64
CA ILE A 70 -20.65 -112.88 27.11
C ILE A 70 -21.67 -113.88 27.67
N ILE A 71 -22.89 -113.90 27.13
CA ILE A 71 -23.91 -114.87 27.52
C ILE A 71 -23.44 -116.29 27.21
N ASN A 72 -22.93 -116.53 26.01
CA ASN A 72 -22.44 -117.85 25.60
C ASN A 72 -21.24 -118.32 26.45
N ALA A 73 -20.35 -117.40 26.85
CA ALA A 73 -19.26 -117.70 27.76
C ALA A 73 -19.78 -118.15 29.13
N HIS A 74 -20.78 -117.46 29.69
CA HIS A 74 -21.39 -117.85 30.96
C HIS A 74 -22.23 -119.12 30.87
N VAL A 75 -22.93 -119.35 29.76
CA VAL A 75 -23.61 -120.62 29.45
C VAL A 75 -22.60 -121.77 29.50
N LYS A 76 -21.44 -121.59 28.85
CA LYS A 76 -20.35 -122.57 28.88
C LYS A 76 -19.82 -122.78 30.30
N ASN A 77 -19.53 -121.71 31.03
CA ASN A 77 -19.03 -121.78 32.41
C ASN A 77 -20.01 -122.50 33.34
N LEU A 78 -21.30 -122.23 33.23
CA LEU A 78 -22.36 -122.91 34.00
C LEU A 78 -22.49 -124.40 33.61
N THR A 79 -22.30 -124.72 32.34
CA THR A 79 -22.30 -126.10 31.85
C THR A 79 -21.11 -126.89 32.42
N GLU A 80 -19.89 -126.30 32.38
CA GLU A 80 -18.70 -126.89 33.01
C GLU A 80 -18.86 -127.03 34.53
N LEU A 81 -19.46 -126.03 35.18
CA LEU A 81 -19.78 -126.07 36.61
C LEU A 81 -20.74 -127.24 36.93
N LYS A 82 -21.77 -127.46 36.12
CA LYS A 82 -22.67 -128.62 36.24
C LYS A 82 -21.92 -129.95 36.08
N ASN A 83 -21.08 -130.06 35.05
CA ASN A 83 -20.32 -131.28 34.78
C ASN A 83 -19.40 -131.62 35.96
N ASN A 84 -18.67 -130.63 36.47
CA ASN A 84 -17.83 -130.79 37.64
C ASN A 84 -18.64 -131.18 38.88
N LEU A 85 -19.79 -130.52 39.11
CA LEU A 85 -20.67 -130.87 40.22
C LEU A 85 -21.11 -132.34 40.18
N SER A 86 -21.46 -132.87 39.01
CA SER A 86 -21.90 -134.26 38.85
C SER A 86 -20.84 -135.30 39.26
N GLY A 87 -19.55 -134.96 39.16
CA GLY A 87 -18.43 -135.82 39.57
C GLY A 87 -18.11 -135.80 41.06
N TYR A 88 -18.49 -134.74 41.79
CA TYR A 88 -18.04 -134.51 43.16
C TYR A 88 -19.17 -134.43 44.21
N ALA A 89 -20.41 -134.11 43.82
CA ALA A 89 -21.50 -133.84 44.77
C ALA A 89 -22.03 -135.08 45.52
N SER A 90 -21.72 -136.29 45.05
CA SER A 90 -22.07 -137.54 45.73
C SER A 90 -21.14 -137.87 46.91
N ASN A 91 -19.97 -137.22 47.00
CA ASN A 91 -19.02 -137.39 48.10
C ASN A 91 -18.99 -136.13 48.98
N ASN A 92 -19.41 -136.29 50.23
CA ASN A 92 -19.52 -135.23 51.22
C ASN A 92 -18.20 -134.44 51.40
N ALA A 93 -17.06 -135.14 51.49
CA ALA A 93 -15.76 -134.50 51.71
C ALA A 93 -15.31 -133.65 50.51
N ASN A 94 -15.60 -134.10 49.28
CA ASN A 94 -15.26 -133.36 48.06
C ASN A 94 -16.17 -132.14 47.89
N PHE A 95 -17.47 -132.30 48.17
CA PHE A 95 -18.41 -131.19 48.11
C PHE A 95 -18.02 -130.06 49.07
N ASN A 96 -17.62 -130.40 50.30
CA ASN A 96 -17.14 -129.42 51.27
C ASN A 96 -15.98 -128.58 50.76
N ALA A 97 -14.92 -129.27 50.29
CA ALA A 97 -13.70 -128.64 49.79
C ALA A 97 -13.96 -127.69 48.61
N MET A 98 -15.02 -127.95 47.83
CA MET A 98 -15.34 -127.17 46.63
C MET A 98 -16.50 -126.18 46.81
N SER A 99 -17.33 -126.34 47.85
CA SER A 99 -18.59 -125.59 48.02
C SER A 99 -18.40 -124.07 47.98
N ALA A 100 -17.34 -123.55 48.60
CA ALA A 100 -17.01 -122.12 48.56
C ALA A 100 -16.69 -121.64 47.14
N SER A 101 -15.89 -122.39 46.38
CA SER A 101 -15.53 -122.07 45.00
C SER A 101 -16.72 -122.19 44.05
N VAL A 102 -17.57 -123.21 44.24
CA VAL A 102 -18.80 -123.39 43.46
C VAL A 102 -19.77 -122.24 43.70
N PHE A 103 -20.04 -121.89 44.96
CA PHE A 103 -20.96 -120.79 45.28
C PHE A 103 -20.40 -119.44 44.87
N GLY A 104 -19.10 -119.21 45.02
CA GLY A 104 -18.42 -118.03 44.49
C GLY A 104 -18.58 -117.93 42.97
N SER A 105 -18.40 -119.03 42.24
CA SER A 105 -18.56 -119.06 40.78
C SER A 105 -20.01 -118.79 40.36
N ILE A 106 -20.99 -119.44 40.99
CA ILE A 106 -22.41 -119.20 40.74
C ILE A 106 -22.75 -117.72 41.00
N TYR A 107 -22.29 -117.16 42.13
CA TYR A 107 -22.55 -115.77 42.46
C TYR A 107 -21.94 -114.80 41.45
N VAL A 108 -20.67 -114.99 41.07
CA VAL A 108 -19.99 -114.13 40.10
C VAL A 108 -20.67 -114.19 38.74
N ILE A 109 -20.98 -115.39 38.25
CA ILE A 109 -21.63 -115.57 36.94
C ILE A 109 -23.02 -114.93 36.94
N LEU A 110 -23.86 -115.22 37.94
CA LEU A 110 -25.21 -114.66 37.99
C LEU A 110 -25.22 -113.15 38.24
N SER A 111 -24.27 -112.62 39.02
CA SER A 111 -24.15 -111.18 39.24
C SER A 111 -23.72 -110.42 37.98
N ASP A 112 -22.80 -111.00 37.18
CA ASP A 112 -22.41 -110.40 35.92
C ASP A 112 -23.56 -110.46 34.91
N LEU A 113 -24.24 -111.60 34.80
CA LEU A 113 -25.45 -111.72 33.97
C LEU A 113 -26.56 -110.75 34.43
N GLU A 114 -26.73 -110.50 35.73
CA GLU A 114 -27.68 -109.50 36.25
C GLU A 114 -27.29 -108.08 35.81
N THR A 115 -26.01 -107.75 35.81
CA THR A 115 -25.54 -106.42 35.41
C THR A 115 -25.71 -106.19 33.91
N GLN A 116 -25.33 -107.18 33.11
CA GLN A 116 -25.42 -107.10 31.64
C GLN A 116 -26.87 -107.10 31.15
N LEU A 117 -27.74 -107.90 31.77
CA LEU A 117 -29.11 -108.02 31.32
C LEU A 117 -30.02 -107.00 32.02
N LEU A 118 -29.92 -106.80 33.33
CA LEU A 118 -30.94 -106.16 34.16
C LEU A 118 -30.51 -104.79 34.75
N SER A 119 -29.47 -104.13 34.22
CA SER A 119 -29.08 -102.78 34.68
C SER A 119 -30.12 -101.71 34.35
N TRP A 120 -30.13 -100.61 35.13
CA TRP A 120 -31.09 -99.52 34.97
C TRP A 120 -31.05 -98.87 33.59
N ASP A 121 -29.87 -98.73 32.99
CA ASP A 121 -29.71 -98.15 31.66
C ASP A 121 -30.31 -99.04 30.58
N VAL A 122 -30.06 -100.37 30.66
CA VAL A 122 -30.63 -101.35 29.74
C VAL A 122 -32.16 -101.40 29.88
N LEU A 123 -32.68 -101.39 31.10
CA LEU A 123 -34.13 -101.39 31.35
C LEU A 123 -34.82 -100.08 30.93
N SER A 124 -34.15 -98.93 31.09
CA SER A 124 -34.65 -97.60 30.70
C SER A 124 -34.75 -97.46 29.18
N SER A 125 -33.72 -97.91 28.45
CA SER A 125 -33.64 -97.78 26.99
C SER A 125 -34.79 -98.48 26.24
N LYS A 126 -35.31 -99.60 26.78
CA LYS A 126 -36.38 -100.40 26.15
C LYS A 126 -37.75 -100.28 26.81
N ASN A 127 -37.99 -99.27 27.64
CA ASN A 127 -39.26 -99.06 28.38
C ASN A 127 -39.66 -100.27 29.27
N LEU A 128 -38.68 -101.00 29.80
CA LEU A 128 -38.91 -102.13 30.69
C LEU A 128 -39.06 -101.70 32.17
N LEU A 129 -38.91 -100.40 32.46
CA LEU A 129 -39.09 -99.82 33.79
C LEU A 129 -40.57 -99.67 34.20
N PRO A 130 -40.90 -99.79 35.50
CA PRO A 130 -42.26 -99.57 35.99
C PRO A 130 -42.75 -98.12 35.74
N LYS A 131 -43.89 -97.98 35.03
CA LYS A 131 -44.45 -96.69 34.58
C LYS A 131 -44.61 -95.61 35.67
N ARG A 132 -44.85 -96.00 36.93
CA ARG A 132 -45.02 -95.06 38.06
C ARG A 132 -43.77 -94.29 38.43
N LEU A 133 -42.58 -94.88 38.26
CA LEU A 133 -41.32 -94.23 38.62
C LEU A 133 -40.92 -93.19 37.57
N SER A 134 -41.05 -93.54 36.29
CA SER A 134 -40.79 -92.62 35.17
C SER A 134 -41.65 -91.34 35.25
N GLY A 135 -42.93 -91.47 35.59
CA GLY A 135 -43.83 -90.31 35.71
C GLY A 135 -43.46 -89.31 36.82
N ARG A 136 -42.88 -89.78 37.94
CA ARG A 136 -42.49 -88.90 39.05
C ARG A 136 -41.27 -88.04 38.71
N CYS A 137 -40.29 -88.60 38.01
CA CYS A 137 -39.09 -87.86 37.61
C CYS A 137 -39.42 -86.70 36.65
N LEU A 138 -40.35 -86.92 35.71
CA LEU A 138 -40.81 -85.88 34.78
C LEU A 138 -41.54 -84.73 35.48
N GLY A 139 -42.32 -85.03 36.52
CA GLY A 139 -43.04 -84.00 37.29
C GLY A 139 -42.10 -83.03 38.04
N ILE A 140 -41.02 -83.55 38.64
CA ILE A 140 -40.04 -82.74 39.38
C ILE A 140 -39.29 -81.79 38.43
N LYS A 141 -38.96 -82.25 37.22
CA LYS A 141 -38.28 -81.43 36.21
C LYS A 141 -39.11 -80.20 35.83
N ASN A 142 -40.41 -80.38 35.59
CA ASN A 142 -41.29 -79.29 35.18
C ASN A 142 -41.50 -78.23 36.29
N GLN A 143 -41.44 -78.64 37.56
CA GLN A 143 -41.51 -77.70 38.69
C GLN A 143 -40.28 -76.81 38.80
N LEU A 144 -39.11 -77.32 38.42
CA LEU A 144 -37.86 -76.58 38.45
C LEU A 144 -37.81 -75.49 37.37
N ASP A 145 -38.27 -75.80 36.16
CA ASP A 145 -38.29 -74.84 35.04
C ASP A 145 -39.25 -73.66 35.29
N ALA A 146 -40.33 -73.86 36.05
CA ALA A 146 -41.26 -72.79 36.42
C ALA A 146 -40.63 -71.77 37.39
N LEU A 147 -39.80 -72.23 38.34
CA LEU A 147 -39.15 -71.36 39.33
C LEU A 147 -38.11 -70.41 38.71
N ASP A 148 -37.43 -70.83 37.65
CA ASP A 148 -36.39 -70.03 36.98
C ASP A 148 -36.97 -68.78 36.29
N THR A 149 -38.20 -68.91 35.77
CA THR A 149 -38.89 -67.84 35.01
C THR A 149 -39.25 -66.65 35.91
N ASP A 150 -39.69 -66.89 37.16
CA ASP A 150 -40.15 -65.84 38.09
C ASP A 150 -39.00 -64.97 38.65
N THR A 151 -37.79 -65.53 38.78
CA THR A 151 -36.60 -64.80 39.28
C THR A 151 -36.13 -63.69 38.33
N SER A 152 -36.33 -63.85 37.02
CA SER A 152 -35.89 -62.88 36.01
C SER A 152 -36.69 -61.56 36.02
N GLY A 153 -37.98 -61.61 36.39
CA GLY A 153 -38.85 -60.44 36.47
C GLY A 153 -38.56 -59.53 37.66
N LEU A 154 -38.03 -60.11 38.75
CA LEU A 154 -37.70 -59.36 39.96
C LEU A 154 -36.47 -58.45 39.78
N GLN A 155 -35.47 -58.90 39.01
CA GLN A 155 -34.25 -58.16 38.75
C GLN A 155 -34.52 -56.85 38.00
N LYS A 156 -35.36 -56.86 36.96
CA LYS A 156 -35.70 -55.66 36.18
C LYS A 156 -36.38 -54.57 37.02
N LYS A 157 -37.27 -54.97 37.94
CA LYS A 157 -37.97 -54.02 38.82
C LYS A 157 -37.00 -53.35 39.80
N ILE A 158 -35.96 -54.07 40.26
CA ILE A 158 -34.93 -53.52 41.14
C ILE A 158 -34.09 -52.48 40.39
N ASP A 159 -33.74 -52.73 39.12
CA ASP A 159 -32.95 -51.78 38.31
C ASP A 159 -33.71 -50.47 38.04
N GLU A 160 -35.02 -50.55 37.73
CA GLU A 160 -35.87 -49.37 37.52
C GLU A 160 -36.00 -48.52 38.80
N ILE A 161 -36.16 -49.15 39.96
CA ILE A 161 -36.25 -48.46 41.25
C ILE A 161 -34.93 -47.74 41.57
N ASN A 162 -33.79 -48.39 41.35
CA ASN A 162 -32.48 -47.79 41.59
C ASN A 162 -32.20 -46.61 40.66
N SER A 163 -32.58 -46.71 39.38
CA SER A 163 -32.45 -45.60 38.42
C SER A 163 -33.32 -44.40 38.81
N ALA A 164 -34.55 -44.63 39.25
CA ALA A 164 -35.44 -43.56 39.70
C ALA A 164 -34.92 -42.90 40.99
N HIS A 165 -34.36 -43.69 41.90
CA HIS A 165 -33.75 -43.19 43.14
C HIS A 165 -32.54 -42.30 42.86
N SER A 166 -31.64 -42.74 41.97
CA SER A 166 -30.47 -41.94 41.57
C SER A 166 -30.85 -40.63 40.88
N ALA A 167 -31.87 -40.64 40.02
CA ALA A 167 -32.38 -39.43 39.39
C ALA A 167 -33.01 -38.46 40.40
N ALA A 168 -33.68 -38.98 41.44
CA ALA A 168 -34.25 -38.16 42.51
C ALA A 168 -33.18 -37.52 43.42
N GLU A 169 -32.06 -38.21 43.68
CA GLU A 169 -30.92 -37.62 44.41
C GLU A 169 -30.19 -36.53 43.59
N ALA A 170 -30.15 -36.65 42.26
CA ALA A 170 -29.50 -35.66 41.40
C ALA A 170 -30.32 -34.37 41.22
N LEU A 171 -31.65 -34.45 41.34
CA LEU A 171 -32.58 -33.35 41.03
C LEU A 171 -32.35 -32.04 41.81
N PRO A 172 -32.07 -32.04 43.13
CA PRO A 172 -31.80 -30.82 43.88
C PRO A 172 -30.51 -30.13 43.44
N THR A 173 -29.48 -30.92 43.10
CA THR A 173 -28.18 -30.45 42.63
C THR A 173 -28.33 -29.79 41.26
N ASP A 174 -29.09 -30.42 40.35
CA ASP A 174 -29.39 -29.87 39.03
C ASP A 174 -30.22 -28.59 39.14
N LEU A 175 -31.23 -28.54 40.01
CA LEU A 175 -32.02 -27.32 40.24
C LEU A 175 -31.16 -26.16 40.78
N ALA A 176 -30.23 -26.44 41.69
CA ALA A 176 -29.30 -25.44 42.21
C ALA A 176 -28.38 -24.92 41.10
N LEU A 177 -27.82 -25.82 40.28
CA LEU A 177 -26.98 -25.46 39.14
C LEU A 177 -27.74 -24.63 38.10
N LEU A 178 -28.99 -25.00 37.80
CA LEU A 178 -29.83 -24.32 36.81
C LEU A 178 -30.22 -22.92 37.29
N LYS A 179 -30.48 -22.75 38.60
CA LYS A 179 -30.72 -21.44 39.22
C LYS A 179 -29.46 -20.56 39.15
N GLN A 180 -28.30 -21.10 39.49
CA GLN A 180 -27.02 -20.38 39.40
C GLN A 180 -26.72 -19.97 37.95
N THR A 181 -26.91 -20.88 36.99
CA THR A 181 -26.72 -20.61 35.56
C THR A 181 -27.65 -19.50 35.08
N ARG A 182 -28.92 -19.52 35.51
CA ARG A 182 -29.89 -18.46 35.19
C ARG A 182 -29.47 -17.11 35.75
N GLU A 183 -28.99 -17.06 36.99
CA GLU A 183 -28.49 -15.81 37.60
C GLU A 183 -27.25 -15.29 36.86
N GLN A 184 -26.34 -16.16 36.43
CA GLN A 184 -25.18 -15.80 35.62
C GLN A 184 -25.60 -15.23 34.26
N VAL A 185 -26.56 -15.87 33.57
CA VAL A 185 -27.09 -15.37 32.30
C VAL A 185 -27.73 -13.98 32.45
N ILE A 186 -28.48 -13.74 33.53
CA ILE A 186 -29.08 -12.43 33.81
C ILE A 186 -28.00 -11.36 34.04
N LYS A 187 -26.96 -11.67 34.83
CA LYS A 187 -25.82 -10.76 35.03
C LYS A 187 -25.12 -10.46 33.71
N PHE A 188 -24.79 -11.50 32.94
CA PHE A 188 -24.11 -11.36 31.66
C PHE A 188 -24.91 -10.52 30.66
N ASN A 189 -26.22 -10.72 30.57
CA ASN A 189 -27.10 -9.89 29.72
C ASN A 189 -27.07 -8.42 30.15
N LYS A 190 -27.15 -8.15 31.46
CA LYS A 190 -27.12 -6.79 31.99
C LYS A 190 -25.78 -6.09 31.74
N ASP A 191 -24.67 -6.82 31.90
CA ASP A 191 -23.33 -6.30 31.61
C ASP A 191 -23.18 -6.02 30.10
N THR A 192 -23.67 -6.91 29.26
CA THR A 192 -23.70 -6.73 27.80
C THR A 192 -24.54 -5.51 27.40
N GLU A 193 -25.73 -5.31 27.98
CA GLU A 193 -26.56 -4.13 27.72
C GLU A 193 -25.86 -2.82 28.12
N ASN A 194 -25.13 -2.82 29.24
CA ASN A 194 -24.35 -1.66 29.68
C ASN A 194 -23.17 -1.37 28.72
N GLU A 195 -22.45 -2.40 28.28
CA GLU A 195 -21.37 -2.24 27.30
C GLU A 195 -21.90 -1.76 25.94
N VAL A 196 -22.98 -2.36 25.43
CA VAL A 196 -23.60 -1.98 24.16
C VAL A 196 -24.09 -0.54 24.22
N SER A 197 -24.77 -0.13 25.29
CA SER A 197 -25.23 1.27 25.45
C SER A 197 -24.05 2.25 25.56
N GLY A 198 -22.98 1.88 26.26
CA GLY A 198 -21.75 2.65 26.33
C GLY A 198 -21.04 2.80 24.98
N LEU A 199 -20.99 1.73 24.18
CA LEU A 199 -20.45 1.75 22.82
C LEU A 199 -21.32 2.63 21.90
N LEU A 200 -22.64 2.50 21.96
CA LEU A 200 -23.57 3.27 21.15
C LEU A 200 -23.42 4.78 21.43
N ALA A 201 -23.28 5.17 22.70
CA ALA A 201 -23.01 6.56 23.08
C ALA A 201 -21.67 7.09 22.52
N LYS A 202 -20.60 6.27 22.56
CA LYS A 202 -19.30 6.63 21.97
C LYS A 202 -19.38 6.77 20.45
N THR A 203 -20.07 5.85 19.77
CA THR A 203 -20.26 5.89 18.32
C THR A 203 -21.06 7.11 17.88
N LEU A 204 -22.10 7.50 18.63
CA LEU A 204 -22.87 8.72 18.35
C LEU A 204 -22.02 9.98 18.50
N LYS A 205 -21.20 10.08 19.56
CA LYS A 205 -20.25 11.19 19.73
C LYS A 205 -19.24 11.25 18.59
N ALA A 206 -18.60 10.13 18.25
CA ALA A 206 -17.63 10.07 17.16
C ALA A 206 -18.26 10.45 15.80
N LYS A 207 -19.52 10.05 15.56
CA LYS A 207 -20.25 10.46 14.35
C LYS A 207 -20.50 11.97 14.32
N GLN A 208 -20.88 12.55 15.46
CA GLN A 208 -21.13 13.99 15.56
C GLN A 208 -19.84 14.80 15.39
N ASP A 209 -18.75 14.37 16.03
CA ASP A 209 -17.44 14.99 15.87
C ASP A 209 -16.97 14.92 14.41
N ALA A 210 -17.11 13.77 13.75
CA ALA A 210 -16.80 13.62 12.33
C ALA A 210 -17.64 14.53 11.42
N GLN A 211 -18.91 14.75 11.76
CA GLN A 211 -19.79 15.66 11.02
C GLN A 211 -19.36 17.12 11.18
N VAL A 212 -18.93 17.53 12.39
CA VAL A 212 -18.37 18.86 12.64
C VAL A 212 -17.08 19.03 11.83
N THR A 213 -16.14 18.10 11.92
CA THR A 213 -14.87 18.17 11.17
C THR A 213 -15.09 18.23 9.66
N LEU A 214 -16.08 17.50 9.12
CA LEU A 214 -16.43 17.56 7.71
C LEU A 214 -16.94 18.96 7.32
N SER A 215 -17.80 19.57 8.14
CA SER A 215 -18.32 20.92 7.89
C SER A 215 -17.22 21.98 7.92
N GLU A 216 -16.28 21.88 8.87
CA GLU A 216 -15.11 22.77 8.95
C GLU A 216 -14.19 22.58 7.74
N THR A 217 -13.98 21.34 7.30
CA THR A 217 -13.14 21.03 6.13
C THR A 217 -13.75 21.61 4.84
N ILE A 218 -15.08 21.55 4.69
CA ILE A 218 -15.78 22.17 3.56
C ILE A 218 -15.61 23.69 3.59
N ALA A 219 -15.79 24.32 4.75
CA ALA A 219 -15.62 25.77 4.91
C ALA A 219 -14.17 26.21 4.60
N ILE A 220 -13.17 25.45 5.05
CA ILE A 220 -11.76 25.71 4.75
C ILE A 220 -11.48 25.57 3.25
N LYS A 221 -12.06 24.56 2.60
CA LYS A 221 -11.92 24.36 1.14
C LYS A 221 -12.51 25.54 0.37
N GLU A 222 -13.72 25.97 0.70
CA GLU A 222 -14.36 27.12 0.06
C GLU A 222 -13.56 28.42 0.26
N ALA A 223 -13.04 28.64 1.48
CA ALA A 223 -12.16 29.78 1.76
C ALA A 223 -10.87 29.71 0.91
N THR A 224 -10.27 28.53 0.79
CA THR A 224 -9.06 28.30 -0.01
C THR A 224 -9.31 28.58 -1.49
N ASP A 225 -10.43 28.10 -2.04
CA ASP A 225 -10.81 28.35 -3.43
C ASP A 225 -11.06 29.85 -3.70
N GLN A 226 -11.67 30.56 -2.75
CA GLN A 226 -11.80 32.03 -2.82
C GLN A 226 -10.43 32.73 -2.78
N HIS A 227 -9.52 32.32 -1.90
CA HIS A 227 -8.16 32.87 -1.83
C HIS A 227 -7.37 32.61 -3.11
N LEU A 228 -7.46 31.41 -3.69
CA LEU A 228 -6.82 31.05 -4.96
C LEU A 228 -7.35 31.94 -6.10
N THR A 229 -8.66 32.17 -6.15
CA THR A 229 -9.28 33.05 -7.15
C THR A 229 -8.79 34.49 -7.00
N ARG A 230 -8.70 35.01 -5.77
CA ARG A 230 -8.15 36.35 -5.49
C ARG A 230 -6.67 36.46 -5.85
N LEU A 231 -5.86 35.43 -5.59
CA LEU A 231 -4.46 35.39 -5.97
C LEU A 231 -4.29 35.43 -7.49
N LYS A 232 -5.06 34.63 -8.23
CA LYS A 232 -5.05 34.65 -9.70
C LYS A 232 -5.44 36.02 -10.26
N SER A 233 -6.48 36.65 -9.71
CA SER A 233 -6.85 38.00 -10.15
C SER A 233 -5.76 39.04 -9.84
N ALA A 234 -5.14 38.94 -8.65
CA ALA A 234 -4.04 39.83 -8.26
C ALA A 234 -2.79 39.63 -9.12
N GLU A 235 -2.47 38.39 -9.52
CA GLU A 235 -1.38 38.09 -10.44
C GLU A 235 -1.60 38.71 -11.81
N VAL A 236 -2.82 38.57 -12.37
CA VAL A 236 -3.18 39.18 -13.65
C VAL A 236 -3.09 40.71 -13.58
N GLU A 237 -3.56 41.30 -12.48
CA GLU A 237 -3.48 42.75 -12.27
C GLU A 237 -2.03 43.22 -12.11
N ALA A 238 -1.21 42.50 -11.34
CA ALA A 238 0.21 42.80 -11.17
C ALA A 238 0.96 42.73 -12.51
N GLN A 239 0.75 41.69 -13.32
CA GLN A 239 1.35 41.58 -14.65
C GLN A 239 0.91 42.73 -15.57
N LYS A 240 -0.35 43.16 -15.48
CA LYS A 240 -0.85 44.32 -16.23
C LYS A 240 -0.15 45.60 -15.79
N ILE A 241 0.01 45.81 -14.48
CA ILE A 241 0.71 46.98 -13.93
C ILE A 241 2.18 46.98 -14.35
N ILE A 242 2.89 45.85 -14.30
CA ILE A 242 4.29 45.75 -14.73
C ILE A 242 4.41 46.18 -16.20
N LYS A 243 3.58 45.64 -17.10
CA LYS A 243 3.58 46.04 -18.53
C LYS A 243 3.28 47.51 -18.73
N GLN A 244 2.37 48.07 -17.94
CA GLN A 244 2.05 49.50 -17.97
C GLN A 244 3.22 50.36 -17.46
N CYS A 245 3.91 49.93 -16.40
CA CYS A 245 5.10 50.59 -15.87
C CYS A 245 6.25 50.58 -16.89
N ASP A 246 6.53 49.44 -17.52
CA ASP A 246 7.58 49.35 -18.56
C ASP A 246 7.27 50.26 -19.74
N SER A 247 6.02 50.26 -20.20
CA SER A 247 5.57 51.15 -21.28
C SER A 247 5.69 52.62 -20.86
N ALA A 248 5.26 52.96 -19.64
CA ALA A 248 5.33 54.32 -19.11
C ALA A 248 6.78 54.80 -18.94
N LEU A 249 7.69 53.94 -18.49
CA LEU A 249 9.11 54.25 -18.35
C LEU A 249 9.73 54.53 -19.73
N GLN A 250 9.46 53.69 -20.73
CA GLN A 250 9.94 53.91 -22.10
C GLN A 250 9.42 55.21 -22.71
N ILE A 251 8.13 55.52 -22.51
CA ILE A 251 7.52 56.78 -22.94
C ILE A 251 8.19 57.95 -22.23
N ALA A 252 8.31 57.90 -20.91
CA ALA A 252 8.92 58.97 -20.11
C ALA A 252 10.40 59.21 -20.47
N THR A 253 11.17 58.15 -20.72
CA THR A 253 12.56 58.27 -21.18
C THR A 253 12.64 58.94 -22.55
N THR A 254 11.81 58.50 -23.51
CA THR A 254 11.83 59.07 -24.87
C THR A 254 11.33 60.53 -24.87
N GLU A 255 10.30 60.82 -24.08
CA GLU A 255 9.78 62.16 -23.90
C GLU A 255 10.79 63.06 -23.16
N GLY A 256 11.52 62.53 -22.19
CA GLY A 256 12.61 63.22 -21.51
C GLY A 256 13.75 63.62 -22.46
N ILE A 257 14.19 62.71 -23.33
CA ILE A 257 15.21 62.99 -24.36
C ILE A 257 14.70 64.05 -25.35
N ALA A 258 13.49 63.87 -25.86
CA ALA A 258 12.89 64.83 -26.78
C ALA A 258 12.71 66.22 -26.14
N ALA A 259 12.29 66.28 -24.88
CA ALA A 259 12.17 67.53 -24.13
C ALA A 259 13.53 68.20 -23.94
N GLY A 260 14.60 67.42 -23.71
CA GLY A 260 15.97 67.93 -23.67
C GLY A 260 16.41 68.61 -24.97
N PHE A 261 16.14 67.98 -26.12
CA PHE A 261 16.41 68.58 -27.43
C PHE A 261 15.55 69.82 -27.71
N GLU A 262 14.26 69.75 -27.41
CA GLU A 262 13.33 70.87 -27.56
C GLU A 262 13.76 72.08 -26.72
N GLN A 263 14.14 71.84 -25.46
CA GLN A 263 14.62 72.90 -24.57
C GLN A 263 15.88 73.56 -25.11
N LYS A 264 16.81 72.79 -25.69
CA LYS A 264 18.01 73.34 -26.33
C LYS A 264 17.68 74.13 -27.58
N ALA A 265 16.83 73.62 -28.46
CA ALA A 265 16.37 74.34 -29.64
C ALA A 265 15.73 75.69 -29.26
N GLU A 266 14.88 75.71 -28.24
CA GLU A 266 14.22 76.92 -27.76
C GLU A 266 15.19 77.92 -27.12
N GLN A 267 16.16 77.45 -26.34
CA GLN A 267 17.22 78.31 -25.78
C GLN A 267 18.02 79.01 -26.89
N LEU A 268 18.36 78.27 -27.95
CA LEU A 268 19.07 78.84 -29.11
C LEU A 268 18.18 79.82 -29.87
N ARG A 269 16.91 79.48 -30.09
CA ARG A 269 15.93 80.36 -30.76
C ARG A 269 15.76 81.69 -30.00
N LYS A 270 15.66 81.64 -28.67
CA LYS A 270 15.63 82.85 -27.83
C LYS A 270 16.92 83.66 -27.94
N SER A 271 18.08 83.00 -28.01
CA SER A 271 19.36 83.67 -28.22
C SER A 271 19.44 84.38 -29.57
N ILE A 272 18.82 83.85 -30.64
CA ILE A 272 18.78 84.50 -31.95
C ILE A 272 18.14 85.89 -31.85
N TYR A 273 17.03 86.04 -31.11
CA TYR A 273 16.37 87.34 -30.93
C TYR A 273 17.28 88.38 -30.29
N LEU A 274 18.16 87.98 -29.37
CA LEU A 274 19.15 88.87 -28.77
C LEU A 274 20.17 89.37 -29.81
N TYR A 275 20.62 88.51 -30.72
CA TYR A 275 21.51 88.93 -31.81
C TYR A 275 20.78 89.75 -32.88
N ILE A 276 19.49 89.49 -33.14
CA ILE A 276 18.66 90.34 -34.01
C ILE A 276 18.54 91.75 -33.43
N LEU A 277 18.29 91.88 -32.12
CA LEU A 277 18.26 93.17 -31.45
C LEU A 277 19.63 93.87 -31.56
N GLY A 278 20.72 93.13 -31.33
CA GLY A 278 22.09 93.62 -31.53
C GLY A 278 22.33 94.13 -32.96
N LEU A 279 21.86 93.40 -33.97
CA LEU A 279 21.94 93.79 -35.38
C LEU A 279 21.17 95.09 -35.66
N VAL A 280 19.96 95.23 -35.12
CA VAL A 280 19.15 96.46 -35.28
C VAL A 280 19.86 97.66 -34.66
N ILE A 281 20.40 97.51 -33.44
CA ILE A 281 21.17 98.56 -32.76
C ILE A 281 22.42 98.93 -33.57
N ALA A 282 23.11 97.93 -34.13
CA ALA A 282 24.27 98.13 -35.00
C ALA A 282 23.92 98.94 -36.25
N LEU A 283 22.83 98.60 -36.92
CA LEU A 283 22.36 99.27 -38.13
C LEU A 283 21.92 100.71 -37.84
N VAL A 284 21.16 100.93 -36.76
CA VAL A 284 20.76 102.28 -36.34
C VAL A 284 21.98 103.12 -35.99
N SER A 285 22.93 102.57 -35.22
CA SER A 285 24.17 103.25 -34.87
C SER A 285 25.03 103.54 -36.10
N GLY A 286 25.15 102.58 -37.02
CA GLY A 286 25.86 102.78 -38.29
C GLY A 286 25.23 103.89 -39.14
N ALA A 287 23.89 103.95 -39.20
CA ALA A 287 23.17 104.96 -39.94
C ALA A 287 23.31 106.36 -39.32
N THR A 288 23.20 106.49 -37.99
CA THR A 288 23.36 107.77 -37.30
C THR A 288 24.80 108.27 -37.38
N MET A 289 25.79 107.43 -37.09
CA MET A 289 27.21 107.77 -37.23
C MET A 289 27.56 108.09 -38.70
N GLY A 290 27.00 107.35 -39.65
CA GLY A 290 27.15 107.60 -41.08
C GLY A 290 26.60 108.97 -41.48
N PHE A 291 25.39 109.32 -41.04
CA PHE A 291 24.78 110.64 -41.29
C PHE A 291 25.64 111.78 -40.74
N PHE A 292 26.03 111.71 -39.47
CA PHE A 292 26.92 112.71 -38.86
C PHE A 292 28.27 112.79 -39.58
N ARG A 293 28.79 111.65 -40.08
CA ARG A 293 30.07 111.63 -40.77
C ARG A 293 29.99 112.20 -42.18
N VAL A 294 28.91 111.95 -42.91
CA VAL A 294 28.67 112.53 -44.23
C VAL A 294 28.53 114.04 -44.13
N ASP A 295 27.80 114.55 -43.13
CA ASP A 295 27.68 115.98 -42.86
C ASP A 295 29.04 116.63 -42.50
N ALA A 296 29.78 116.01 -41.56
CA ALA A 296 31.12 116.46 -41.19
C ALA A 296 32.11 116.43 -42.36
N LEU A 297 32.05 115.41 -43.22
CA LEU A 297 32.91 115.29 -44.40
C LEU A 297 32.54 116.32 -45.46
N SER A 298 31.24 116.58 -45.68
CA SER A 298 30.73 117.61 -46.60
C SER A 298 31.18 119.02 -46.18
N SER A 299 31.07 119.34 -44.88
CA SER A 299 31.53 120.61 -44.30
C SER A 299 33.05 120.81 -44.42
N VAL A 300 33.80 119.72 -44.26
CA VAL A 300 35.26 119.71 -44.34
C VAL A 300 35.74 119.81 -45.80
N LEU A 301 35.05 119.19 -46.76
CA LEU A 301 35.37 119.26 -48.21
C LEU A 301 35.18 120.66 -48.81
N ASN A 302 34.30 121.48 -48.21
CA ASN A 302 34.08 122.87 -48.62
C ASN A 302 35.21 123.82 -48.17
N ASN A 303 36.17 123.35 -47.38
CA ASN A 303 37.35 124.09 -46.94
C ASN A 303 38.63 123.50 -47.55
N SER A 304 39.67 124.31 -47.79
CA SER A 304 40.95 123.81 -48.31
C SER A 304 41.67 122.93 -47.28
N LEU A 305 41.64 121.62 -47.50
CA LEU A 305 42.23 120.62 -46.61
C LEU A 305 43.70 120.35 -46.95
N THR A 306 44.53 120.22 -45.92
CA THR A 306 45.86 119.59 -46.07
C THR A 306 45.71 118.08 -46.22
N THR A 307 46.54 117.44 -47.06
CA THR A 307 46.53 115.98 -47.32
C THR A 307 46.50 115.14 -46.03
N GLY A 308 47.22 115.54 -44.98
CA GLY A 308 47.22 114.85 -43.68
C GLY A 308 45.88 114.93 -42.93
N GLN A 309 45.16 116.05 -43.02
CA GLN A 309 43.83 116.19 -42.40
C GLN A 309 42.79 115.35 -43.14
N ALA A 310 42.84 115.33 -44.48
CA ALA A 310 41.97 114.47 -45.28
C ALA A 310 42.14 112.99 -44.91
N VAL A 311 43.39 112.51 -44.79
CA VAL A 311 43.69 111.13 -44.38
C VAL A 311 43.17 110.83 -42.96
N LEU A 312 43.36 111.74 -42.00
CA LEU A 312 42.85 111.56 -40.64
C LEU A 312 41.31 111.49 -40.62
N HIS A 313 40.63 112.33 -41.41
CA HIS A 313 39.18 112.27 -41.54
C HIS A 313 38.71 110.95 -42.19
N THR A 314 39.41 110.45 -43.21
CA THR A 314 39.09 109.15 -43.80
C THR A 314 39.30 108.01 -42.80
N MET A 315 40.41 107.99 -42.06
CA MET A 315 40.70 106.95 -41.06
C MET A 315 39.66 106.94 -39.93
N MET A 316 39.28 108.11 -39.42
CA MET A 316 38.23 108.23 -38.40
C MET A 316 36.85 107.80 -38.93
N ALA A 317 36.56 108.02 -40.23
CA ALA A 317 35.33 107.53 -40.85
C ALA A 317 35.31 106.00 -40.94
N VAL A 318 36.42 105.39 -41.40
CA VAL A 318 36.56 103.93 -41.51
C VAL A 318 36.44 103.27 -40.14
N PHE A 319 37.04 103.83 -39.09
CA PHE A 319 36.96 103.26 -37.74
C PHE A 319 35.57 103.49 -37.10
N SER A 320 34.98 104.67 -37.28
CA SER A 320 33.68 105.02 -36.71
C SER A 320 32.52 104.24 -37.33
N ILE A 321 32.53 104.02 -38.64
CA ILE A 321 31.51 103.24 -39.36
C ILE A 321 31.86 101.74 -39.31
N GLY A 322 33.15 101.41 -39.28
CA GLY A 322 33.64 100.03 -39.22
C GLY A 322 33.25 99.28 -37.95
N GLY A 323 33.17 99.95 -36.80
CA GLY A 323 32.70 99.34 -35.55
C GLY A 323 31.29 98.77 -35.63
N PRO A 324 30.26 99.60 -35.93
CA PRO A 324 28.90 99.13 -36.14
C PRO A 324 28.76 98.10 -37.27
N LEU A 325 29.49 98.25 -38.38
CA LEU A 325 29.47 97.27 -39.48
C LEU A 325 30.09 95.93 -39.07
N TRP A 326 31.16 95.93 -38.29
CA TRP A 326 31.76 94.69 -37.78
C TRP A 326 30.81 93.99 -36.81
N LEU A 327 30.16 94.73 -35.92
CA LEU A 327 29.17 94.19 -35.01
C LEU A 327 27.96 93.62 -35.77
N ALA A 328 27.47 94.32 -36.80
CA ALA A 328 26.41 93.82 -37.66
C ALA A 328 26.78 92.49 -38.33
N TRP A 329 28.00 92.40 -38.87
CA TRP A 329 28.51 91.18 -39.48
C TRP A 329 28.62 90.01 -38.48
N ILE A 330 29.17 90.25 -37.27
CA ILE A 330 29.22 89.22 -36.20
C ILE A 330 27.80 88.75 -35.85
N CYS A 331 26.86 89.68 -35.69
CA CYS A 331 25.46 89.34 -35.41
C CYS A 331 24.86 88.46 -36.53
N THR A 332 25.08 88.80 -37.81
CA THR A 332 24.60 88.00 -38.95
C THR A 332 25.18 86.58 -38.94
N GLN A 333 26.49 86.42 -38.69
CA GLN A 333 27.12 85.10 -38.61
C GLN A 333 26.57 84.29 -37.43
N GLN A 334 26.43 84.91 -36.25
CA GLN A 334 25.88 84.24 -35.06
C GLN A 334 24.41 83.86 -35.23
N ILE A 335 23.61 84.67 -35.91
CA ILE A 335 22.21 84.36 -36.24
C ILE A 335 22.14 83.10 -37.11
N ASN A 336 22.91 83.04 -38.19
CA ASN A 336 22.93 81.88 -39.09
C ASN A 336 23.40 80.61 -38.37
N HIS A 337 24.49 80.71 -37.60
CA HIS A 337 25.01 79.59 -36.80
C HIS A 337 23.98 79.05 -35.81
N ARG A 338 23.37 79.94 -35.02
CA ARG A 338 22.37 79.57 -34.01
C ARG A 338 21.08 79.03 -34.63
N PHE A 339 20.66 79.55 -35.78
CA PHE A 339 19.49 79.08 -36.51
C PHE A 339 19.65 77.65 -37.01
N ARG A 340 20.79 77.34 -37.67
CA ARG A 340 21.08 75.97 -38.12
C ARG A 340 21.11 74.99 -36.96
N LEU A 341 21.72 75.38 -35.86
CA LEU A 341 21.83 74.54 -34.68
C LEU A 341 20.47 74.37 -33.96
N SER A 342 19.61 75.40 -33.92
CA SER A 342 18.25 75.23 -33.39
C SER A 342 17.40 74.31 -34.25
N GLU A 343 17.51 74.41 -35.58
CA GLU A 343 16.74 73.56 -36.51
C GLU A 343 17.12 72.07 -36.37
N ASP A 344 18.41 71.77 -36.23
CA ASP A 344 18.89 70.40 -36.00
C ASP A 344 18.37 69.81 -34.68
N TYR A 345 18.40 70.59 -33.60
CA TYR A 345 17.85 70.15 -32.32
C TYR A 345 16.32 70.00 -32.37
N SER A 346 15.60 70.88 -33.07
CA SER A 346 14.15 70.73 -33.30
C SER A 346 13.83 69.49 -34.14
N TYR A 347 14.67 69.17 -35.14
CA TYR A 347 14.55 67.94 -35.92
C TYR A 347 14.77 66.70 -35.04
N LYS A 348 15.86 66.66 -34.24
CA LYS A 348 16.13 65.57 -33.29
C LYS A 348 15.00 65.39 -32.27
N ALA A 349 14.46 66.48 -31.72
CA ALA A 349 13.30 66.42 -30.83
C ALA A 349 12.07 65.80 -31.51
N THR A 350 11.81 66.17 -32.77
CA THR A 350 10.69 65.64 -33.55
C THR A 350 10.86 64.15 -33.85
N VAL A 351 12.07 63.74 -34.26
CA VAL A 351 12.41 62.32 -34.51
C VAL A 351 12.21 61.51 -33.23
N SER A 352 12.74 61.96 -32.09
CA SER A 352 12.55 61.30 -30.80
C SER A 352 11.07 61.19 -30.41
N LYS A 353 10.26 62.26 -30.56
CA LYS A 353 8.81 62.21 -30.28
C LYS A 353 8.08 61.21 -31.18
N SER A 354 8.42 61.18 -32.47
CA SER A 354 7.78 60.30 -33.45
C SER A 354 8.15 58.83 -33.26
N PHE A 355 9.33 58.54 -32.70
CA PHE A 355 9.82 57.17 -32.49
C PHE A 355 8.86 56.33 -31.65
N MET A 356 8.28 56.85 -30.56
CA MET A 356 7.29 56.08 -29.77
C MET A 356 6.00 55.76 -30.54
N GLY A 357 5.52 56.71 -31.35
CA GLY A 357 4.36 56.48 -32.20
C GLY A 357 4.62 55.38 -33.23
N PHE A 358 5.78 55.46 -33.89
CA PHE A 358 6.18 54.48 -34.89
C PHE A 358 6.61 53.14 -34.30
N LYS A 359 7.24 53.10 -33.13
CA LYS A 359 7.63 51.85 -32.44
C LYS A 359 6.39 50.99 -32.18
N LYS A 360 5.32 51.59 -31.64
CA LYS A 360 4.05 50.88 -31.38
C LYS A 360 3.35 50.38 -32.65
N LEU A 361 3.59 51.05 -33.78
CA LEU A 361 3.14 50.58 -35.09
C LEU A 361 4.04 49.46 -35.62
N ALA A 362 5.36 49.58 -35.48
CA ALA A 362 6.38 48.62 -35.89
C ALA A 362 6.26 47.29 -35.13
N GLU A 363 5.92 47.30 -33.84
CA GLU A 363 5.59 46.10 -33.04
C GLU A 363 4.45 45.26 -33.65
N ARG A 364 3.60 45.85 -34.52
CA ARG A 364 2.53 45.12 -35.23
C ARG A 364 2.98 44.54 -36.56
N PHE A 365 4.15 44.95 -37.06
CA PHE A 365 4.78 44.44 -38.27
C PHE A 365 5.85 43.39 -37.88
N ASP A 366 6.82 43.15 -38.74
CA ASP A 366 7.90 42.19 -38.56
C ASP A 366 9.08 42.76 -37.74
N PRO A 367 9.86 41.90 -37.06
CA PRO A 367 11.02 42.34 -36.26
C PRO A 367 12.08 43.13 -37.03
N GLU A 368 12.24 42.86 -38.34
CA GLU A 368 13.20 43.58 -39.19
C GLU A 368 12.81 45.06 -39.36
N THR A 369 11.51 45.36 -39.41
CA THR A 369 11.01 46.74 -39.46
C THR A 369 11.26 47.49 -38.16
N GLU A 370 11.13 46.84 -37.00
CA GLU A 370 11.43 47.44 -35.70
C GLU A 370 12.93 47.75 -35.56
N GLU A 371 13.79 46.80 -35.95
CA GLU A 371 15.25 46.96 -35.95
C GLU A 371 15.69 48.10 -36.88
N ARG A 372 15.15 48.12 -38.11
CA ARG A 372 15.44 49.19 -39.08
C ARG A 372 15.00 50.56 -38.55
N LEU A 373 13.83 50.65 -37.93
CA LEU A 373 13.34 51.88 -37.33
C LEU A 373 14.28 52.34 -36.22
N PHE A 374 14.66 51.44 -35.31
CA PHE A 374 15.57 51.75 -34.20
C PHE A 374 16.92 52.25 -34.71
N ASN A 375 17.60 51.50 -35.58
CA ASN A 375 18.91 51.87 -36.13
C ASN A 375 18.83 53.19 -36.89
N SER A 376 17.80 53.38 -37.74
CA SER A 376 17.63 54.64 -38.46
C SER A 376 17.38 55.83 -37.54
N THR A 377 16.70 55.65 -36.40
CA THR A 377 16.54 56.75 -35.42
C THR A 377 17.81 57.01 -34.64
N LEU A 378 18.55 55.96 -34.25
CA LEU A 378 19.81 56.08 -33.54
C LEU A 378 20.84 56.84 -34.38
N ASP A 379 20.99 56.48 -35.66
CA ASP A 379 21.88 57.17 -36.60
C ASP A 379 21.59 58.68 -36.67
N ARG A 380 20.32 59.08 -36.69
CA ARG A 380 19.91 60.50 -36.72
C ARG A 380 20.18 61.23 -35.39
N LEU A 381 20.10 60.52 -34.28
CA LEU A 381 20.43 61.09 -32.97
C LEU A 381 21.95 61.24 -32.78
N ASP A 382 22.74 60.32 -33.33
CA ASP A 382 24.20 60.31 -33.24
C ASP A 382 24.88 61.30 -34.19
N GLU A 383 24.20 61.75 -35.25
CA GLU A 383 24.72 62.78 -36.15
C GLU A 383 25.15 64.05 -35.39
N MET A 384 26.43 64.41 -35.49
CA MET A 384 26.97 65.57 -34.78
C MET A 384 26.39 66.89 -35.31
N PRO A 385 25.87 67.79 -34.45
CA PRO A 385 25.24 69.02 -34.88
C PRO A 385 26.22 70.02 -35.54
N LEU A 386 27.53 69.90 -35.26
CA LEU A 386 28.57 70.76 -35.84
C LEU A 386 28.72 70.60 -37.36
N ARG A 387 28.22 69.50 -37.96
CA ARG A 387 28.27 69.28 -39.41
C ARG A 387 27.60 70.40 -40.21
N LEU A 388 26.55 71.02 -39.66
CA LEU A 388 25.79 72.08 -40.34
C LEU A 388 26.50 73.44 -40.27
N ILE A 389 27.58 73.50 -39.49
CA ILE A 389 28.39 74.69 -39.23
C ILE A 389 29.69 74.63 -40.07
N GLU A 390 29.96 73.52 -40.76
CA GLU A 390 31.14 73.38 -41.62
C GLU A 390 31.11 74.38 -42.78
N GLY A 391 32.05 75.33 -42.72
CA GLY A 391 32.31 76.38 -43.68
C GLY A 391 33.65 77.03 -43.36
N LYS A 392 34.16 77.90 -44.25
CA LYS A 392 35.38 78.67 -43.96
C LYS A 392 35.12 79.62 -42.79
N ASP A 393 35.81 79.40 -41.67
CA ASP A 393 35.75 80.29 -40.52
C ASP A 393 36.48 81.61 -40.82
N TYR A 394 35.72 82.64 -41.18
CA TYR A 394 36.29 83.97 -41.36
C TYR A 394 36.48 84.63 -39.99
N ASN A 395 37.71 85.03 -39.68
CA ASN A 395 38.03 85.72 -38.42
C ASN A 395 37.74 87.23 -38.44
N SER A 396 37.38 87.79 -39.61
CA SER A 396 37.01 89.21 -39.74
C SER A 396 36.18 89.48 -41.01
N PRO A 397 35.40 90.58 -41.03
CA PRO A 397 34.66 91.00 -42.21
C PRO A 397 35.56 91.23 -43.44
N TRP A 398 36.77 91.74 -43.21
CA TRP A 398 37.76 91.95 -44.29
C TRP A 398 38.25 90.64 -44.88
N HIS A 399 38.40 89.60 -44.06
CA HIS A 399 38.82 88.28 -44.53
C HIS A 399 37.75 87.65 -45.43
N GLU A 400 36.47 87.76 -45.06
CA GLU A 400 35.35 87.30 -45.89
C GLU A 400 35.22 88.12 -47.18
N PHE A 401 35.34 89.45 -47.10
CA PHE A 401 35.24 90.32 -48.27
C PHE A 401 36.32 90.02 -49.32
N ILE A 402 37.57 89.82 -48.88
CA ILE A 402 38.69 89.51 -49.78
C ILE A 402 38.55 88.12 -50.41
N ASP A 403 38.03 87.14 -49.67
CA ASP A 403 37.82 85.78 -50.18
C ASP A 403 36.55 85.66 -51.04
N SER A 404 35.71 86.69 -51.09
CA SER A 404 34.46 86.70 -51.86
C SER A 404 34.70 86.60 -53.38
N ASP A 405 33.84 85.84 -54.06
CA ASP A 405 33.90 85.67 -55.51
C ASP A 405 33.68 86.99 -56.26
N ALA A 406 32.91 87.91 -55.66
CA ALA A 406 32.69 89.25 -56.20
C ALA A 406 33.99 90.08 -56.21
N PHE A 407 34.78 90.03 -55.13
CA PHE A 407 36.06 90.73 -55.06
C PHE A 407 37.08 90.11 -56.00
N LYS A 408 37.20 88.77 -56.03
CA LYS A 408 38.08 88.06 -56.97
C LYS A 408 37.75 88.42 -58.42
N LYS A 409 36.47 88.35 -58.79
CA LYS A 409 36.00 88.73 -60.13
C LYS A 409 36.26 90.18 -60.47
N ALA A 410 36.13 91.10 -59.51
CA ALA A 410 36.45 92.52 -59.70
C ALA A 410 37.95 92.76 -59.90
N VAL A 411 38.81 92.07 -59.14
CA VAL A 411 40.27 92.10 -59.29
C VAL A 411 40.71 91.54 -60.64
N ASP A 412 40.10 90.46 -61.09
CA ASP A 412 40.38 89.84 -62.39
C ASP A 412 39.92 90.74 -63.57
N THR A 413 38.80 91.45 -63.41
CA THR A 413 38.22 92.31 -64.46
C THR A 413 38.95 93.66 -64.58
N PHE A 414 39.54 94.19 -63.50
CA PHE A 414 40.23 95.48 -63.48
C PHE A 414 41.70 95.36 -63.02
N PRO A 415 42.67 95.16 -63.93
CA PRO A 415 44.08 94.88 -63.57
C PRO A 415 44.82 96.04 -62.89
N GLN A 416 44.29 97.26 -62.94
CA GLN A 416 44.82 98.40 -62.16
C GLN A 416 44.53 98.26 -60.66
N LEU A 417 43.39 97.63 -60.30
CA LEU A 417 42.94 97.42 -58.93
C LEU A 417 43.79 96.34 -58.24
N ALA A 418 44.14 95.27 -58.98
CA ALA A 418 45.10 94.25 -58.55
C ALA A 418 46.49 94.84 -58.19
N ARG A 419 46.96 95.80 -59.02
CA ARG A 419 48.28 96.42 -58.86
C ARG A 419 48.35 97.35 -57.65
N GLU A 420 47.28 98.12 -57.37
CA GLU A 420 47.18 98.97 -56.17
C GLU A 420 46.90 98.17 -54.89
N ALA A 421 46.06 97.13 -54.93
CA ALA A 421 45.85 96.23 -53.79
C ALA A 421 47.15 95.53 -53.36
N GLY A 422 47.97 95.09 -54.34
CA GLY A 422 49.29 94.51 -54.11
C GLY A 422 50.33 95.52 -53.57
N ARG A 423 50.19 96.82 -53.88
CA ARG A 423 51.03 97.89 -53.29
C ARG A 423 50.67 98.13 -51.82
N PHE A 424 49.38 98.18 -51.48
CA PHE A 424 48.90 98.35 -50.10
C PHE A 424 49.29 97.20 -49.17
N ALA A 425 49.26 95.95 -49.66
CA ALA A 425 49.70 94.78 -48.90
C ALA A 425 51.22 94.75 -48.64
N ASN A 426 52.01 95.31 -49.56
CA ASN A 426 53.46 95.43 -49.40
C ASN A 426 53.88 96.63 -48.53
N SER A 427 53.08 97.71 -48.48
CA SER A 427 53.35 98.89 -47.65
C SER A 427 52.92 98.76 -46.19
N THR A 428 52.11 97.75 -45.84
CA THR A 428 51.68 97.44 -44.46
C THR A 428 52.53 96.37 -43.77
N LYS A 429 53.64 95.93 -44.38
CA LYS A 429 54.67 95.14 -43.68
C LYS A 429 55.40 96.04 -42.67
N LEU A 430 54.78 96.27 -41.52
CA LEU A 430 55.45 96.74 -40.32
C LEU A 430 56.66 95.83 -40.05
N LYS A 431 57.84 96.45 -39.87
CA LYS A 431 59.08 95.77 -39.50
C LYS A 431 58.78 94.78 -38.36
N LYS A 432 59.03 93.48 -38.59
CA LYS A 432 59.15 92.47 -37.54
C LYS A 432 60.29 92.91 -36.61
N ASN A 433 59.96 93.61 -35.54
CA ASN A 433 60.83 93.63 -34.37
C ASN A 433 60.65 92.28 -33.68
N LYS A 434 61.76 91.55 -33.61
CA LYS A 434 61.94 90.31 -32.87
C LYS A 434 61.57 90.56 -31.41
N ILE A 435 60.39 90.08 -31.00
CA ILE A 435 60.06 89.93 -29.59
C ILE A 435 60.50 88.52 -29.20
N GLU A 436 61.46 88.45 -28.29
CA GLU A 436 61.91 87.22 -27.65
C GLU A 436 60.73 86.48 -27.02
N LYS A 437 60.70 85.16 -27.22
CA LYS A 437 59.76 84.26 -26.56
C LYS A 437 59.99 84.33 -25.04
N PRO A 438 58.97 84.62 -24.21
CA PRO A 438 58.99 84.17 -22.83
C PRO A 438 58.72 82.66 -22.85
N ASN A 439 59.72 81.91 -22.42
CA ASN A 439 59.58 80.52 -22.04
C ASN A 439 58.62 80.45 -20.84
N SER A 440 57.51 79.76 -20.99
CA SER A 440 56.72 79.27 -19.86
C SER A 440 56.28 77.86 -20.22
N GLN A 441 57.16 76.93 -19.84
CA GLN A 441 56.84 75.55 -19.57
C GLN A 441 55.58 75.50 -18.70
N VAL A 442 54.51 74.90 -19.21
CA VAL A 442 53.53 74.25 -18.34
C VAL A 442 53.86 72.77 -18.39
N THR A 443 54.46 72.34 -17.30
CA THR A 443 54.68 70.97 -16.85
C THR A 443 53.42 70.12 -17.10
N PRO A 444 53.56 68.84 -17.52
CA PRO A 444 52.41 67.96 -17.59
C PRO A 444 51.85 67.78 -16.18
N ILE A 445 50.57 68.08 -16.01
CA ILE A 445 49.84 67.61 -14.84
C ILE A 445 49.73 66.10 -14.99
N SER A 446 50.46 65.44 -14.11
CA SER A 446 50.41 64.03 -13.76
C SER A 446 48.97 63.53 -13.75
N GLN A 447 48.77 62.38 -14.38
CA GLN A 447 47.67 61.48 -14.06
C GLN A 447 47.83 61.09 -12.58
N ASP A 448 47.04 61.71 -11.69
CA ASP A 448 46.73 61.11 -10.40
C ASP A 448 45.51 60.23 -10.58
N GLU A 449 45.81 58.95 -10.70
CA GLU A 449 44.96 57.80 -10.44
C GLU A 449 44.45 57.88 -8.98
N PRO A 450 43.13 57.80 -8.73
CA PRO A 450 42.64 57.34 -7.44
C PRO A 450 42.25 55.87 -7.58
N GLN A 451 43.18 55.04 -7.13
CA GLN A 451 42.99 53.78 -6.43
C GLN A 451 41.70 52.99 -6.72
N GLU A 452 41.93 51.89 -7.42
CA GLU A 452 41.29 50.58 -7.25
C GLU A 452 40.84 50.34 -5.79
N SER A 453 39.53 50.40 -5.54
CA SER A 453 38.92 49.87 -4.34
C SER A 453 38.68 48.37 -4.55
N THR A 454 39.59 47.56 -4.00
CA THR A 454 39.37 46.13 -3.80
C THR A 454 38.10 45.88 -2.96
N PRO A 455 37.31 44.83 -3.29
CA PRO A 455 36.05 44.52 -2.61
C PRO A 455 36.32 43.92 -1.22
N PRO A 456 35.43 44.13 -0.23
CA PRO A 456 35.60 43.49 1.06
C PRO A 456 35.33 41.99 0.94
N GLU A 457 36.37 41.26 1.33
CA GLU A 457 36.42 39.84 1.56
C GLU A 457 35.34 39.40 2.57
N LYS A 458 34.73 38.26 2.27
CA LYS A 458 33.81 37.53 3.14
C LYS A 458 34.49 37.20 4.47
N SER A 459 33.92 37.68 5.57
CA SER A 459 34.14 37.07 6.88
C SER A 459 33.04 36.03 7.13
N THR A 460 33.41 34.77 6.96
CA THR A 460 32.81 33.62 7.64
C THR A 460 33.47 33.49 9.01
N ALA A 461 32.68 33.54 10.09
CA ALA A 461 32.67 32.56 11.19
C ALA A 461 31.87 33.08 12.40
N ALA A 462 30.86 32.27 12.77
CA ALA A 462 30.22 32.05 14.08
C ALA A 462 28.70 32.20 14.03
#